data_AF-A0A562UTI0-F1
#
_entry.id   AF-A0A562UTI0-F1
#
_cell.length_a   1.000
_cell.length_b   1.000
_cell.length_c   1.000
_cell.angle_alpha   90.00
_cell.angle_beta   90.00
_cell.angle_gamma   90.00
#
_symmetry.space_group_name_H-M   'P 1'
#
loop_
_entity.id
_entity.type
_entity.pdbx_description
1 polymer ?
#
loop_
_entity_poly.entity_id
_entity_poly.type
_entity_poly.pdbx_seq_one_letter_code
_entity_poly.pdbx_strand_id
1 'polypeptide(L)'
;MTQFAKVAGSLFLCILITHYLHELGHALTAVALGYEVSMTSNVVRPLAGAYQSELHSNLISLAGPIATIVIATAAFILRAKLKFLAPIILWNTLTMRLLAAVVSLKHPNDEAAVSANLGLGDWTLPAMVCVFLLTLFFIAARERKLGLWWYLSAWFGMSAGYALVVLGEDLLPQFTL
;
A
#
# COMPACT_ATOMS: atom_id res chain seq x y z
N MET A 1 26.12 2.32 -12.91
CA MET A 1 25.26 3.42 -12.41
C MET A 1 23.83 3.38 -12.97
N THR A 2 23.60 3.03 -14.24
CA THR A 2 22.26 3.06 -14.87
C THR A 2 21.21 2.16 -14.22
N GLN A 3 21.57 0.94 -13.80
CA GLN A 3 20.62 0.01 -13.17
C GLN A 3 20.19 0.47 -11.77
N PHE A 4 21.11 1.05 -11.00
CA PHE A 4 20.83 1.54 -9.65
C PHE A 4 19.78 2.65 -9.68
N ALA A 5 20.06 3.71 -10.45
CA ALA A 5 19.15 4.85 -10.61
C ALA A 5 17.80 4.40 -11.18
N LYS A 6 17.79 3.44 -12.12
CA LYS A 6 16.57 2.88 -12.68
C LYS A 6 15.70 2.21 -11.63
N VAL A 7 16.26 1.36 -10.77
CA VAL A 7 15.49 0.68 -9.70
C VAL A 7 15.00 1.70 -8.68
N ALA A 8 15.89 2.57 -8.18
CA ALA A 8 15.54 3.58 -7.18
C ALA A 8 14.44 4.52 -7.68
N GLY A 9 14.59 5.08 -8.90
CA GLY A 9 13.61 5.98 -9.49
C GLY A 9 12.28 5.29 -9.82
N SER A 10 12.33 4.03 -10.29
CA SER A 10 11.09 3.26 -10.53
C SER A 10 10.35 2.96 -9.23
N LEU A 11 11.06 2.66 -8.14
CA LEU A 11 10.44 2.43 -6.83
C LEU A 11 9.85 3.71 -6.25
N PHE A 12 10.57 4.83 -6.35
CA PHE A 12 10.07 6.15 -5.95
C PHE A 12 8.72 6.46 -6.61
N LEU A 13 8.64 6.33 -7.94
CA LEU A 13 7.38 6.56 -8.67
C LEU A 13 6.31 5.51 -8.31
N CYS A 14 6.69 4.25 -8.17
CA CYS A 14 5.78 3.17 -7.82
C CYS A 14 5.13 3.39 -6.44
N ILE A 15 5.87 3.94 -5.47
CA ILE A 15 5.34 4.28 -4.14
C ILE A 15 4.21 5.30 -4.25
N LEU A 16 4.45 6.41 -4.95
CA LEU A 16 3.45 7.46 -5.11
C LEU A 16 2.18 6.93 -5.77
N ILE A 17 2.35 6.21 -6.89
CA ILE A 17 1.22 5.64 -7.63
C ILE A 17 0.46 4.63 -6.77
N THR A 18 1.16 3.75 -6.04
CA THR A 18 0.51 2.69 -5.25
C THR A 18 -0.22 3.26 -4.05
N HIS A 19 0.30 4.31 -3.39
CA HIS A 19 -0.40 4.98 -2.29
C HIS A 19 -1.68 5.63 -2.79
N TYR A 20 -1.63 6.36 -3.91
CA TYR A 20 -2.85 6.92 -4.48
C TYR A 20 -3.86 5.85 -4.89
N LEU A 21 -3.43 4.72 -5.44
CA LEU A 21 -4.36 3.64 -5.78
C LEU A 21 -4.94 2.96 -4.54
N HIS A 22 -4.19 2.89 -3.45
CA HIS A 22 -4.65 2.39 -2.15
C HIS A 22 -5.73 3.32 -1.57
N GLU A 23 -5.41 4.61 -1.45
CA GLU A 23 -6.37 5.63 -0.97
C GLU A 23 -7.58 5.75 -1.89
N LEU A 24 -7.39 5.60 -3.20
CA LEU A 24 -8.51 5.57 -4.15
C LEU A 24 -9.45 4.39 -3.89
N GLY A 25 -8.92 3.24 -3.44
CA GLY A 25 -9.74 2.11 -3.01
C GLY A 25 -10.66 2.48 -1.84
N HIS A 26 -10.11 3.14 -0.82
CA HIS A 26 -10.89 3.68 0.29
C HIS A 26 -11.94 4.69 -0.19
N ALA A 27 -11.51 5.67 -1.00
CA ALA A 27 -12.37 6.76 -1.44
C ALA A 27 -13.54 6.28 -2.31
N LEU A 28 -13.27 5.43 -3.31
CA LEU A 28 -14.33 4.89 -4.17
C LEU A 28 -15.34 4.05 -3.39
N THR A 29 -14.88 3.30 -2.39
CA THR A 29 -15.77 2.53 -1.51
C THR A 29 -16.63 3.46 -0.66
N ALA A 30 -16.05 4.55 -0.13
CA ALA A 30 -16.79 5.54 0.64
C ALA A 30 -17.85 6.25 -0.22
N VAL A 31 -17.50 6.69 -1.43
CA VAL A 31 -18.44 7.29 -2.38
C VAL A 31 -19.55 6.31 -2.77
N ALA A 32 -19.22 5.04 -3.02
CA ALA A 32 -20.21 4.02 -3.31
C ALA A 32 -21.19 3.76 -2.15
N LEU A 33 -20.77 4.02 -0.91
CA LEU A 33 -21.60 3.95 0.29
C LEU A 33 -22.34 5.26 0.61
N GLY A 34 -22.18 6.29 -0.24
CA GLY A 34 -22.89 7.57 -0.13
C GLY A 34 -22.19 8.63 0.73
N TYR A 35 -20.88 8.51 0.94
CA TYR A 35 -20.08 9.53 1.64
C TYR A 35 -19.38 10.46 0.65
N GLU A 36 -19.44 11.76 0.92
CA GLU A 36 -18.51 12.73 0.34
C GLU A 36 -17.21 12.71 1.14
N VAL A 37 -16.07 12.56 0.46
CA VAL A 37 -14.78 12.36 1.10
C VAL A 37 -13.69 13.25 0.53
N SER A 38 -12.74 13.63 1.37
CA SER A 38 -11.43 14.09 0.92
C SER A 38 -10.44 12.93 0.90
N MET A 39 -9.64 12.89 -0.15
CA MET A 39 -8.58 11.91 -0.35
C MET A 39 -7.24 12.64 -0.54
N THR A 40 -6.27 12.29 0.30
CA THR A 40 -4.87 12.71 0.18
C THR A 40 -4.02 11.54 -0.32
N SER A 41 -2.70 11.65 -0.29
CA SER A 41 -1.82 10.52 -0.59
C SER A 41 -1.75 9.47 0.52
N ASN A 42 -2.22 9.77 1.75
CA ASN A 42 -2.01 8.90 2.90
C ASN A 42 -3.25 8.74 3.80
N VAL A 43 -4.36 9.43 3.50
CA VAL A 43 -5.61 9.29 4.23
C VAL A 43 -6.84 9.66 3.41
N VAL A 44 -7.94 8.94 3.64
CA VAL A 44 -9.31 9.29 3.24
C VAL A 44 -10.15 9.64 4.46
N ARG A 45 -10.90 10.75 4.40
CA ARG A 45 -11.80 11.18 5.49
C ARG A 45 -13.13 11.71 4.94
N PRO A 46 -14.26 11.49 5.65
CA PRO A 46 -15.52 12.18 5.35
C PRO A 46 -15.34 13.70 5.42
N LEU A 47 -15.99 14.43 4.51
CA LEU A 47 -16.06 15.90 4.58
C LEU A 47 -16.93 16.38 5.74
N ALA A 48 -17.94 15.59 6.13
CA ALA A 48 -18.86 15.91 7.20
C ALA A 48 -19.19 14.67 8.04
N GLY A 49 -19.15 14.84 9.37
CA GLY A 49 -19.54 13.81 10.33
C GLY A 49 -18.62 12.59 10.36
N ALA A 50 -19.12 11.51 10.97
CA ALA A 50 -18.48 10.20 11.00
C ALA A 50 -19.20 9.24 10.05
N TYR A 51 -18.59 8.08 9.77
CA TYR A 51 -19.29 7.00 9.07
C TYR A 51 -20.54 6.59 9.84
N GLN A 52 -21.62 6.29 9.12
CA GLN A 52 -22.95 6.01 9.67
C GLN A 52 -23.02 4.67 10.41
N SER A 53 -22.09 3.75 10.12
CA SER A 53 -22.03 2.44 10.78
C SER A 53 -20.60 1.90 10.82
N GLU A 54 -20.35 1.01 11.78
CA GLU A 54 -19.09 0.27 11.89
C GLU A 54 -18.84 -0.62 10.66
N LEU A 55 -19.89 -1.20 10.08
CA LEU A 55 -19.79 -1.98 8.85
C LEU A 55 -19.23 -1.11 7.70
N HIS A 56 -19.75 0.11 7.52
CA HIS A 56 -19.24 1.02 6.49
C HIS A 56 -17.78 1.38 6.76
N SER A 57 -17.42 1.68 8.01
CA SER A 57 -16.03 1.93 8.39
C SER A 57 -15.13 0.75 8.05
N ASN A 58 -15.55 -0.49 8.38
CA ASN A 58 -14.75 -1.69 8.11
C ASN A 58 -14.61 -1.97 6.62
N LEU A 59 -15.69 -1.81 5.84
CA LEU A 59 -15.64 -1.99 4.38
C LEU A 59 -14.71 -0.97 3.72
N ILE A 60 -14.80 0.30 4.12
CA ILE A 60 -13.91 1.35 3.65
C ILE A 60 -12.48 1.02 4.04
N SER A 61 -12.19 0.74 5.32
CA SER A 61 -10.84 0.37 5.78
C SER A 61 -10.29 -0.88 5.07
N LEU A 62 -11.10 -1.87 4.69
CA LEU A 62 -10.58 -3.01 3.92
C LEU A 62 -10.26 -2.67 2.46
N ALA A 63 -10.88 -1.65 1.89
CA ALA A 63 -10.78 -1.38 0.46
C ALA A 63 -9.37 -1.01 0.00
N GLY A 64 -8.62 -0.22 0.77
CA GLY A 64 -7.22 0.11 0.46
C GLY A 64 -6.33 -1.15 0.45
N PRO A 65 -6.27 -1.93 1.55
CA PRO A 65 -5.53 -3.19 1.58
C PRO A 65 -5.93 -4.15 0.46
N ILE A 66 -7.23 -4.26 0.13
CA ILE A 66 -7.71 -5.06 -1.00
C ILE A 66 -7.15 -4.52 -2.32
N ALA A 67 -7.16 -3.21 -2.56
CA ALA A 67 -6.56 -2.62 -3.75
C ALA A 67 -5.06 -2.95 -3.86
N THR A 68 -4.32 -2.86 -2.75
CA THR A 68 -2.90 -3.26 -2.68
C THR A 68 -2.70 -4.75 -3.01
N ILE A 69 -3.55 -5.63 -2.48
CA ILE A 69 -3.52 -7.08 -2.77
C ILE A 69 -3.80 -7.35 -4.24
N VAL A 70 -4.78 -6.66 -4.84
CA VAL A 70 -5.11 -6.79 -6.27
C VAL A 70 -3.93 -6.34 -7.14
N ILE A 71 -3.31 -5.20 -6.83
CA ILE A 71 -2.12 -4.69 -7.53
C ILE A 71 -0.97 -5.71 -7.46
N ALA A 72 -0.67 -6.23 -6.26
CA ALA A 72 0.37 -7.22 -6.06
C ALA A 72 0.08 -8.53 -6.82
N THR A 73 -1.14 -9.02 -6.74
CA THR A 73 -1.58 -10.26 -7.41
C THR A 73 -1.52 -10.11 -8.93
N ALA A 74 -1.99 -8.99 -9.47
CA ALA A 74 -1.90 -8.70 -10.90
C ALA A 74 -0.43 -8.61 -11.36
N ALA A 75 0.43 -7.93 -10.58
CA ALA A 75 1.86 -7.85 -10.87
C ALA A 75 2.54 -9.23 -10.85
N PHE A 76 2.13 -10.10 -9.93
CA PHE A 76 2.63 -11.47 -9.84
C PHE A 76 2.17 -12.34 -11.02
N ILE A 77 0.88 -12.30 -11.39
CA ILE A 77 0.34 -13.05 -12.54
C ILE A 77 1.03 -12.58 -13.84
N LEU A 78 1.19 -11.26 -14.00
CA LEU A 78 1.76 -10.66 -15.21
C LEU A 78 3.29 -10.54 -15.16
N ARG A 79 3.98 -11.15 -14.19
CA ARG A 79 5.41 -10.91 -13.93
C ARG A 79 6.34 -11.24 -15.10
N ALA A 80 5.96 -12.19 -15.95
CA ALA A 80 6.69 -12.51 -17.18
C ALA A 80 6.68 -11.34 -18.17
N LYS A 81 5.52 -10.66 -18.31
CA LYS A 81 5.33 -9.50 -19.17
C LYS A 81 5.94 -8.22 -18.58
N LEU A 82 5.73 -8.01 -17.28
CA LEU A 82 6.22 -6.81 -16.57
C LEU A 82 7.74 -6.79 -16.34
N LYS A 83 8.41 -7.95 -16.45
CA LYS A 83 9.87 -8.09 -16.37
C LYS A 83 10.45 -7.41 -15.13
N PHE A 84 11.13 -6.27 -15.30
CA PHE A 84 11.82 -5.55 -14.24
C PHE A 84 10.86 -4.83 -13.28
N LEU A 85 9.63 -4.53 -13.71
CA LEU A 85 8.64 -3.83 -12.87
C LEU A 85 7.96 -4.75 -11.87
N ALA A 86 7.83 -6.04 -12.17
CA ALA A 86 7.17 -6.99 -11.28
C ALA A 86 7.78 -7.04 -9.87
N PRO A 87 9.10 -7.26 -9.68
CA PRO A 87 9.68 -7.26 -8.34
C PRO A 87 9.59 -5.88 -7.66
N ILE A 88 9.53 -4.79 -8.41
CA ILE A 88 9.38 -3.43 -7.88
C ILE A 88 8.00 -3.23 -7.26
N ILE A 89 6.94 -3.58 -8.00
CA ILE A 89 5.55 -3.47 -7.52
C ILE A 89 5.31 -4.40 -6.34
N LEU A 90 5.78 -5.65 -6.42
CA LEU A 90 5.64 -6.63 -5.34
C LEU A 90 6.38 -6.20 -4.07
N TRP A 91 7.59 -5.67 -4.22
CA TRP A 91 8.35 -5.15 -3.09
C TRP A 91 7.69 -3.93 -2.46
N ASN A 92 7.17 -3.02 -3.28
CA ASN A 92 6.50 -1.83 -2.78
C ASN A 92 5.22 -2.18 -2.00
N THR A 93 4.34 -3.00 -2.60
CA THR A 93 3.08 -3.43 -1.95
C THR A 93 3.33 -4.16 -0.63
N LEU A 94 4.32 -5.06 -0.59
CA LEU A 94 4.78 -5.71 0.64
C LEU A 94 5.27 -4.68 1.68
N THR A 95 6.17 -3.80 1.27
CA THR A 95 6.79 -2.83 2.20
C THR A 95 5.75 -1.87 2.76
N MET A 96 4.82 -1.40 1.94
CA MET A 96 3.72 -0.52 2.37
C MET A 96 2.95 -1.16 3.51
N ARG A 97 2.53 -2.43 3.36
CA ARG A 97 1.78 -3.11 4.42
C ARG A 97 2.62 -3.49 5.63
N LEU A 98 3.90 -3.85 5.44
CA LEU A 98 4.82 -4.06 6.56
C LEU A 98 5.01 -2.79 7.39
N LEU A 99 5.21 -1.64 6.74
CA LEU A 99 5.34 -0.35 7.43
C LEU A 99 4.04 0.01 8.16
N ALA A 100 2.88 -0.19 7.53
CA ALA A 100 1.59 0.05 8.17
C ALA A 100 1.36 -0.88 9.38
N ALA A 101 1.77 -2.15 9.30
CA ALA A 101 1.74 -3.07 10.44
C ALA A 101 2.67 -2.60 11.58
N VAL A 102 3.85 -2.06 11.26
CA VAL A 102 4.74 -1.46 12.28
C VAL A 102 4.11 -0.21 12.91
N VAL A 103 3.47 0.65 12.10
CA VAL A 103 2.73 1.83 12.61
C VAL A 103 1.58 1.42 13.54
N SER A 104 1.00 0.23 13.31
CA SER A 104 -0.05 -0.36 14.14
C SER A 104 0.35 -0.62 15.60
N LEU A 105 1.64 -0.63 15.93
CA LEU A 105 2.11 -0.68 17.32
C LEU A 105 1.67 0.54 18.14
N LYS A 106 1.37 1.67 17.49
CA LYS A 106 0.90 2.91 18.15
C LYS A 106 -0.52 3.28 17.76
N HIS A 107 -0.83 3.14 16.47
CA HIS A 107 -2.13 3.52 15.91
C HIS A 107 -2.58 2.43 14.93
N PRO A 108 -3.70 1.73 15.19
CA PRO A 108 -4.13 0.63 14.34
C PRO A 108 -4.27 1.12 12.90
N ASN A 109 -3.59 0.44 11.98
CA ASN A 109 -3.78 0.66 10.55
C ASN A 109 -5.10 0.03 10.08
N ASP A 110 -5.33 0.07 8.77
CA ASP A 110 -6.58 -0.39 8.16
C ASP A 110 -6.92 -1.85 8.51
N GLU A 111 -5.96 -2.77 8.32
CA GLU A 111 -6.17 -4.17 8.63
C GLU A 111 -6.27 -4.42 10.13
N ALA A 112 -5.47 -3.73 10.95
CA ALA A 112 -5.48 -3.89 12.40
C ALA A 112 -6.78 -3.39 13.02
N ALA A 113 -7.30 -2.24 12.57
CA ALA A 113 -8.57 -1.68 13.01
C ALA A 113 -9.72 -2.64 12.71
N VAL A 114 -9.78 -3.18 11.49
CA VAL A 114 -10.80 -4.15 11.10
C VAL A 114 -10.64 -5.46 11.87
N SER A 115 -9.40 -5.93 12.06
CA SER A 115 -9.11 -7.16 12.79
C SER A 115 -9.57 -7.05 14.26
N ALA A 116 -9.35 -5.91 14.89
CA ALA A 116 -9.82 -5.60 16.24
C ALA A 116 -11.35 -5.55 16.32
N ASN A 117 -12.00 -4.84 15.38
CA ASN A 117 -13.46 -4.72 15.31
C ASN A 117 -14.16 -6.08 15.14
N LEU A 118 -13.54 -7.01 14.41
CA LEU A 118 -14.04 -8.38 14.24
C LEU A 118 -13.74 -9.31 15.43
N GLY A 119 -13.05 -8.84 16.47
CA GLY A 119 -12.66 -9.66 17.62
C GLY A 119 -11.53 -10.66 17.33
N LEU A 120 -10.75 -10.45 16.27
CA LEU A 120 -9.64 -11.31 15.86
C LEU A 120 -8.30 -10.88 16.48
N GLY A 121 -8.28 -9.80 17.26
CA GLY A 121 -7.09 -9.12 17.75
C GLY A 121 -6.37 -8.32 16.66
N ASP A 122 -5.52 -7.37 17.04
CA ASP A 122 -4.95 -6.37 16.12
C ASP A 122 -4.07 -6.95 15.02
N TRP A 123 -3.50 -8.15 15.20
CA TRP A 123 -2.43 -8.68 14.37
C TRP A 123 -2.85 -9.71 13.33
N THR A 124 -4.06 -10.27 13.43
CA THR A 124 -4.48 -11.38 12.58
C THR A 124 -4.54 -10.98 11.11
N LEU A 125 -5.29 -9.93 10.75
CA LEU A 125 -5.35 -9.47 9.36
C LEU A 125 -4.03 -8.87 8.86
N PRO A 126 -3.31 -7.98 9.60
CA PRO A 126 -2.01 -7.50 9.15
C PRO A 126 -1.01 -8.62 8.85
N ALA A 127 -0.95 -9.65 9.72
CA ALA A 127 -0.06 -10.79 9.52
C ALA A 127 -0.44 -11.60 8.28
N MET A 128 -1.74 -11.88 8.08
CA MET A 128 -2.22 -12.59 6.90
C MET A 128 -1.85 -11.86 5.60
N VAL A 129 -2.08 -10.55 5.53
CA VAL A 129 -1.76 -9.73 4.36
C VAL A 129 -0.25 -9.70 4.11
N CYS A 130 0.56 -9.46 5.15
CA CYS A 130 2.01 -9.40 5.02
C CYS A 130 2.60 -10.76 4.59
N VAL A 131 2.12 -11.88 5.14
CA VAL A 131 2.58 -13.23 4.74
C VAL A 131 2.23 -13.53 3.29
N PHE A 132 1.01 -13.17 2.86
CA PHE A 132 0.60 -13.33 1.46
C PHE A 132 1.50 -12.55 0.51
N LEU A 133 1.68 -11.24 0.75
CA LEU A 133 2.52 -10.37 -0.09
C LEU A 133 3.99 -10.79 -0.06
N LEU A 134 4.50 -11.22 1.10
CA LEU A 134 5.86 -11.73 1.25
C LEU A 134 6.07 -12.98 0.40
N THR A 135 5.08 -13.87 0.36
CA THR A 135 5.14 -15.10 -0.47
C THR A 135 5.24 -14.74 -1.95
N LEU A 136 4.41 -13.82 -2.44
CA LEU A 136 4.46 -13.37 -3.84
C LEU A 136 5.81 -12.74 -4.19
N PHE A 137 6.30 -11.83 -3.34
CA PHE A 137 7.59 -11.18 -3.55
C PHE A 137 8.74 -12.19 -3.51
N PHE A 138 8.76 -13.11 -2.54
CA PHE A 138 9.82 -14.09 -2.38
C PHE A 138 9.96 -15.00 -3.61
N ILE A 139 8.84 -15.48 -4.15
CA ILE A 139 8.84 -16.27 -5.39
C ILE A 139 9.42 -15.45 -6.55
N ALA A 140 8.95 -14.23 -6.77
CA ALA A 140 9.45 -13.37 -7.84
C ALA A 140 10.93 -12.99 -7.67
N ALA A 141 11.37 -12.75 -6.43
CA ALA A 141 12.76 -12.43 -6.11
C ALA A 141 13.70 -13.59 -6.44
N ARG A 142 13.27 -14.83 -6.14
CA ARG A 142 14.03 -16.05 -6.50
C ARG A 142 14.08 -16.29 -8.00
N GLU A 143 12.94 -16.17 -8.69
CA GLU A 143 12.88 -16.30 -10.15
C GLU A 143 13.80 -15.29 -10.86
N ARG A 144 13.91 -14.07 -10.32
CA ARG A 144 14.71 -12.99 -10.90
C ARG A 144 16.15 -12.92 -10.38
N LYS A 145 16.53 -13.77 -9.41
CA LYS A 145 17.86 -13.79 -8.78
C LYS A 145 18.30 -12.39 -8.34
N LEU A 146 17.44 -11.68 -7.62
CA LEU A 146 17.75 -10.31 -7.16
C LEU A 146 18.99 -10.31 -6.26
N GLY A 147 19.98 -9.49 -6.60
CA GLY A 147 21.24 -9.37 -5.86
C GLY A 147 21.25 -8.18 -4.90
N LEU A 148 22.30 -8.09 -4.06
CA LEU A 148 22.47 -7.04 -3.05
C LEU A 148 22.26 -5.62 -3.60
N TRP A 149 22.81 -5.32 -4.77
CA TRP A 149 22.67 -4.00 -5.38
C TRP A 149 21.23 -3.60 -5.69
N TRP A 150 20.37 -4.57 -6.02
CA TRP A 150 18.95 -4.31 -6.22
C TRP A 150 18.29 -3.88 -4.90
N TYR A 151 18.58 -4.58 -3.81
CA TYR A 151 18.07 -4.25 -2.47
C TYR A 151 18.57 -2.89 -1.97
N LEU A 152 19.85 -2.57 -2.21
CA LEU A 152 20.39 -1.24 -1.88
C LEU A 152 19.70 -0.15 -2.69
N SER A 153 19.54 -0.32 -4.01
CA SER A 153 18.77 0.64 -4.83
C SER A 153 17.33 0.77 -4.36
N ALA A 154 16.71 -0.34 -3.97
CA ALA A 154 15.35 -0.35 -3.48
C ALA A 154 15.21 0.41 -2.17
N TRP A 155 16.15 0.22 -1.25
CA TRP A 155 16.19 0.96 0.02
C TRP A 155 16.29 2.47 -0.21
N PHE A 156 17.13 2.94 -1.14
CA PHE A 156 17.22 4.36 -1.49
C PHE A 156 15.92 4.91 -2.10
N GLY A 157 15.37 4.21 -3.09
CA GLY A 157 14.11 4.61 -3.74
C GLY A 157 12.94 4.65 -2.75
N MET A 158 12.87 3.68 -1.85
CA MET A 158 11.86 3.63 -0.79
C MET A 158 12.02 4.74 0.22
N SER A 159 13.23 4.97 0.70
CA SER A 159 13.47 6.00 1.71
C SER A 159 13.04 7.38 1.18
N ALA A 160 13.38 7.69 -0.07
CA ALA A 160 12.92 8.93 -0.70
C ALA A 160 11.40 8.96 -0.94
N GLY A 161 10.81 7.87 -1.43
CA GLY A 161 9.38 7.80 -1.73
C GLY A 161 8.51 7.91 -0.48
N TYR A 162 8.79 7.12 0.55
CA TYR A 162 8.04 7.19 1.81
C TYR A 162 8.29 8.48 2.57
N ALA A 163 9.50 9.05 2.52
CA ALA A 163 9.73 10.38 3.08
C ALA A 163 8.83 11.44 2.42
N LEU A 164 8.64 11.38 1.09
CA LEU A 164 7.72 12.29 0.41
C LEU A 164 6.26 12.04 0.78
N VAL A 165 5.80 10.78 0.79
CA VAL A 165 4.40 10.47 1.15
C VAL A 165 4.07 10.87 2.58
N VAL A 166 5.00 10.64 3.52
CA VAL A 166 4.75 10.84 4.96
C VAL A 166 5.03 12.28 5.40
N LEU A 167 6.08 12.91 4.89
CA LEU A 167 6.52 14.24 5.33
C LEU A 167 6.20 15.35 4.33
N GLY A 168 5.87 15.01 3.09
CA GLY A 168 5.60 15.95 2.01
C GLY A 168 4.18 15.85 1.46
N GLU A 169 3.23 15.35 2.26
CA GLU A 169 1.81 15.23 1.89
C GLU A 169 1.22 16.56 1.41
N ASP A 170 1.60 17.68 2.02
CA ASP A 170 1.18 19.03 1.61
C ASP A 170 1.65 19.44 0.20
N LEU A 171 2.67 18.76 -0.34
CA LEU A 171 3.18 18.99 -1.69
C LEU A 171 2.45 18.12 -2.74
N LEU A 172 1.65 17.16 -2.30
CA LEU A 172 1.00 16.17 -3.15
C LEU A 172 -0.47 16.56 -3.41
N PRO A 173 -1.02 16.23 -4.59
CA PRO A 173 -2.43 16.52 -4.91
C PRO A 173 -3.41 15.92 -3.90
N GLN A 174 -4.43 16.69 -3.58
CA GLN A 174 -5.58 16.27 -2.78
C GLN A 174 -6.84 16.32 -3.65
N PHE A 175 -7.77 15.42 -3.39
CA PHE A 175 -8.99 15.26 -4.18
C PHE A 175 -10.21 15.28 -3.27
N THR A 176 -11.29 15.87 -3.76
CA THR A 176 -12.62 15.76 -3.17
C THR A 176 -13.48 14.93 -4.10
N LEU A 177 -14.12 13.90 -3.55
CA LEU A 177 -14.89 12.90 -4.28
C LEU A 177 -16.29 12.75 -3.69
#